data_AF-A0A948CVU9-F1
#
_entry.id   AF-A0A948CVU9-F1
#
_cell.length_a   1.000
_cell.length_b   1.000
_cell.length_c   1.000
_cell.angle_alpha   90.00
_cell.angle_beta   90.00
_cell.angle_gamma   90.00
#
_symmetry.space_group_name_H-M   'P 1'
#
loop_
_entity.id
_entity.type
_entity.pdbx_description
1 polymer ?
#
loop_
_entity_poly.entity_id
_entity_poly.type
_entity_poly.pdbx_seq_one_letter_code
_entity_poly.pdbx_strand_id
1 'polypeptide(L)'
;MVNNPTIIKKTASSLTVTDSTKNLFKIIYNEKNKIDSQDDAPKIKVSELISKMAFYYEKIRNLVDYKEEYLLRKNAIQRILKRHIIIEGAIRELKPEEIAKHLLIELIRAAYLSNNKIPETKIGEVAVVITKYIKLKNLCLQKLVDNNGKHKTIKWILALAASEIEEKLSDNLIIKKTINDIYELLKVNVKFPDQYQQDKEIQIYIGIHQIYLKFDRDMLEFQLFKYFIANWSMAGDNEIVKVVNNLDKLRLSIDKQINHPLANQLAKIINQYTIFYTVLNDVIEENPVGVYEYLKEDTQTFRQVIKKFCNIRYHAISTKLRRAATRSIIYVFLTKTILVIILEVPVMLWLNEAINYNFLAINVSFPPLLLFLMVLFTRMPSDNNSAKIIEGIEEIVFEEKRRREPYQLHQITKRGKGVNVVFGFFYAVTFFLSFGLVIWFLNKIHFNFVSILIFLFFLALVSFFGTRIKKVTKGMFVVEHKENIIALIIDFLFIPVVAVGKWLNEKFSRINIFVFVLDFIIEAPFKIFVEIAEDWTKYIRERKEEIT
;
A
#
# COMPACT_ATOMS: atom_id res chain seq x y z
N MET A 1 8.60 56.88 -45.83
CA MET A 1 8.25 56.57 -44.43
C MET A 1 7.23 55.44 -44.44
N VAL A 2 7.65 54.20 -44.17
CA VAL A 2 6.75 53.11 -43.78
C VAL A 2 7.49 52.29 -42.73
N ASN A 3 7.02 52.39 -41.48
CA ASN A 3 7.45 51.57 -40.36
C ASN A 3 7.05 50.11 -40.63
N ASN A 4 8.00 49.19 -40.55
CA ASN A 4 7.71 47.76 -40.46
C ASN A 4 7.89 47.33 -38.99
N PRO A 5 6.82 47.00 -38.26
CA PRO A 5 6.89 46.76 -36.83
C PRO A 5 7.25 45.31 -36.52
N THR A 6 8.16 45.13 -35.56
CA THR A 6 8.28 43.95 -34.69
C THR A 6 8.57 42.60 -35.34
N ILE A 7 9.84 42.41 -35.74
CA ILE A 7 10.51 41.11 -35.57
C ILE A 7 10.82 40.99 -34.07
N ILE A 8 9.84 40.58 -33.27
CA ILE A 8 10.13 40.02 -31.94
C ILE A 8 10.67 38.62 -32.21
N LYS A 9 11.98 38.51 -32.41
CA LYS A 9 12.69 37.26 -32.14
C LYS A 9 12.34 36.92 -30.70
N LYS A 10 11.42 35.97 -30.48
CA LYS A 10 11.39 35.18 -29.24
C LYS A 10 12.77 34.56 -29.14
N THR A 11 13.67 35.20 -28.41
CA THR A 11 14.84 34.54 -27.86
C THR A 11 14.31 33.32 -27.13
N ALA A 12 14.50 32.13 -27.70
CA ALA A 12 14.27 30.90 -27.00
C ALA A 12 15.16 30.96 -25.75
N SER A 13 14.57 31.24 -24.59
CA SER A 13 15.27 31.15 -23.33
C SER A 13 15.82 29.74 -23.22
N SER A 14 17.14 29.58 -23.28
CA SER A 14 17.77 28.28 -23.04
C SER A 14 17.37 27.84 -21.64
N LEU A 15 16.59 26.76 -21.53
CA LEU A 15 16.17 26.23 -20.24
C LEU A 15 17.33 25.44 -19.62
N THR A 16 17.64 25.73 -18.36
CA THR A 16 18.75 25.11 -17.66
C THR A 16 18.26 23.90 -16.87
N VAL A 17 18.78 22.71 -17.19
CA VAL A 17 18.45 21.48 -16.47
C VAL A 17 19.07 21.50 -15.07
N THR A 18 18.27 21.18 -14.04
CA THR A 18 18.76 21.16 -12.65
C THR A 18 19.82 20.08 -12.42
N ASP A 19 20.72 20.31 -11.46
CA ASP A 19 21.75 19.33 -11.11
C ASP A 19 21.16 18.05 -10.49
N SER A 20 20.08 18.19 -9.73
CA SER A 20 19.33 17.03 -9.23
C SER A 20 18.84 16.15 -10.38
N THR A 21 18.27 16.74 -11.43
CA THR A 21 17.84 16.00 -12.63
C THR A 21 19.01 15.37 -13.35
N LYS A 22 20.12 16.08 -13.59
CA LYS A 22 21.32 15.48 -14.22
C LYS A 22 21.81 14.25 -13.46
N ASN A 23 21.85 14.33 -12.13
CA ASN A 23 22.25 13.21 -11.28
C ASN A 23 21.25 12.03 -11.37
N LEU A 24 19.96 12.30 -11.48
CA LEU A 24 18.93 11.26 -11.69
C LEU A 24 19.14 10.53 -13.03
N PHE A 25 19.38 11.27 -14.12
CA PHE A 25 19.71 10.67 -15.43
C PHE A 25 20.95 9.80 -15.35
N LYS A 26 22.01 10.27 -14.69
CA LYS A 26 23.26 9.50 -14.52
C LYS A 26 23.02 8.19 -13.77
N ILE A 27 22.25 8.21 -12.68
CA ILE A 27 21.92 7.01 -11.90
C ILE A 27 21.11 6.02 -12.73
N ILE A 28 20.06 6.49 -13.43
CA ILE A 28 19.22 5.62 -14.26
C ILE A 28 20.02 5.02 -15.42
N TYR A 29 20.85 5.82 -16.09
CA TYR A 29 21.73 5.33 -17.15
C TYR A 29 22.71 4.27 -16.65
N ASN A 30 23.35 4.50 -15.50
CA ASN A 30 24.29 3.55 -14.92
C ASN A 30 23.61 2.25 -14.49
N GLU A 31 22.43 2.31 -13.86
CA GLU A 31 21.68 1.12 -13.46
C GLU A 31 21.15 0.33 -14.67
N LYS A 32 20.75 1.01 -15.75
CA LYS A 32 20.33 0.36 -17.00
C LYS A 32 21.48 -0.36 -17.71
N ASN A 33 22.69 0.19 -17.64
CA ASN A 33 23.90 -0.37 -18.26
C ASN A 33 24.74 -1.22 -17.31
N LYS A 34 24.25 -1.48 -16.09
CA LYS A 34 24.92 -2.35 -15.14
C LYS A 34 24.83 -3.78 -15.65
N ILE A 35 25.93 -4.27 -16.21
CA ILE A 35 26.11 -5.70 -16.46
C ILE A 35 26.08 -6.34 -15.07
N ASP A 36 25.18 -7.31 -14.85
CA ASP A 36 25.17 -8.13 -13.63
C ASP A 36 26.57 -8.75 -13.52
N SER A 37 27.46 -8.11 -12.75
CA SER A 37 28.79 -8.61 -12.49
C SER A 37 28.62 -10.00 -11.90
N GLN A 38 29.29 -10.98 -12.49
CA GLN A 38 29.41 -12.33 -11.93
C GLN A 38 30.11 -12.20 -10.59
N ASP A 39 29.32 -11.93 -9.55
CA ASP A 39 29.75 -12.07 -8.18
C ASP A 39 29.87 -13.59 -7.94
N ASP A 40 31.11 -14.05 -7.76
CA ASP A 40 31.47 -15.46 -7.53
C ASP A 40 30.99 -15.98 -6.17
N ALA A 41 30.36 -15.11 -5.36
CA ALA A 41 29.76 -15.51 -4.09
C ALA A 41 28.69 -16.60 -4.30
N PRO A 42 28.66 -17.65 -3.46
CA PRO A 42 27.63 -18.68 -3.52
C PRO A 42 26.25 -18.06 -3.34
N LYS A 43 25.28 -18.50 -4.15
CA LYS A 43 23.92 -17.96 -4.18
C LYS A 43 22.91 -18.99 -3.73
N ILE A 44 21.85 -18.51 -3.08
CA ILE A 44 20.74 -19.35 -2.64
C ILE A 44 20.01 -19.87 -3.88
N LYS A 45 20.02 -21.20 -4.04
CA LYS A 45 19.34 -21.90 -5.13
C LYS A 45 18.29 -22.84 -4.57
N VAL A 46 17.08 -22.75 -5.12
CA VAL A 46 15.96 -23.63 -4.77
C VAL A 46 15.49 -24.39 -5.99
N SER A 47 14.94 -25.59 -5.80
CA SER A 47 14.35 -26.40 -6.86
C SER A 47 13.20 -25.69 -7.58
N GLU A 48 13.23 -25.67 -8.91
CA GLU A 48 12.20 -25.01 -9.74
C GLU A 48 10.82 -25.67 -9.63
N LEU A 49 10.78 -27.01 -9.58
CA LEU A 49 9.52 -27.76 -9.49
C LEU A 49 8.78 -27.45 -8.17
N ILE A 50 9.54 -27.37 -7.08
CA ILE A 50 9.03 -27.09 -5.75
C ILE A 50 8.60 -25.61 -5.64
N SER A 51 9.36 -24.72 -6.29
CA SER A 51 9.00 -23.30 -6.38
C SER A 51 7.67 -23.08 -7.10
N LYS A 52 7.34 -23.87 -8.13
CA LYS A 52 6.02 -23.78 -8.80
C LYS A 52 4.87 -24.08 -7.84
N MET A 53 4.96 -25.12 -7.02
CA MET A 53 3.91 -25.47 -6.05
C MET A 53 3.72 -24.39 -4.99
N ALA A 54 4.82 -23.91 -4.40
CA ALA A 54 4.78 -22.82 -3.43
C ALA A 54 4.23 -21.52 -4.02
N PHE A 55 4.58 -21.20 -5.27
CA PHE A 55 4.04 -20.06 -5.99
C PHE A 55 2.52 -20.15 -6.17
N TYR A 56 1.97 -21.31 -6.56
CA TYR A 56 0.52 -21.48 -6.69
C TYR A 56 -0.21 -21.29 -5.37
N TYR A 57 0.31 -21.89 -4.29
CA TYR A 57 -0.25 -21.68 -2.95
C TYR A 57 -0.26 -20.19 -2.58
N GLU A 58 0.85 -19.48 -2.81
CA GLU A 58 0.93 -18.05 -2.50
C GLU A 58 -0.03 -17.22 -3.36
N LYS A 59 -0.27 -17.61 -4.63
CA LYS A 59 -1.28 -16.96 -5.47
C LYS A 59 -2.69 -17.14 -4.91
N ILE A 60 -3.07 -18.35 -4.48
CA ILE A 60 -4.37 -18.61 -3.85
C ILE A 60 -4.52 -17.75 -2.58
N ARG A 61 -3.48 -17.75 -1.75
CA ARG A 61 -3.47 -16.95 -0.52
C ARG A 61 -3.68 -15.46 -0.78
N ASN A 62 -2.95 -14.91 -1.74
CA ASN A 62 -3.03 -13.49 -2.09
C ASN A 62 -4.40 -13.09 -2.64
N LEU A 63 -5.16 -14.02 -3.22
CA LEU A 63 -6.55 -13.79 -3.61
C LEU A 63 -7.47 -13.66 -2.39
N VAL A 64 -7.17 -14.35 -1.29
CA VAL A 64 -8.00 -14.35 -0.06
C VAL A 64 -7.65 -13.18 0.89
N ASP A 65 -6.37 -12.86 1.10
CA ASP A 65 -5.96 -11.80 2.05
C ASP A 65 -6.19 -10.36 1.51
N TYR A 66 -6.50 -10.19 0.22
CA TYR A 66 -6.81 -8.91 -0.46
C TYR A 66 -5.90 -7.73 -0.01
N LYS A 67 -4.58 -7.95 -0.07
CA LYS A 67 -3.55 -6.94 0.17
C LYS A 67 -2.93 -6.44 -1.14
N GLU A 68 -2.42 -5.21 -1.10
CA GLU A 68 -1.80 -4.59 -2.27
C GLU A 68 -0.45 -5.24 -2.59
N GLU A 69 -0.11 -5.35 -3.89
CA GLU A 69 1.06 -6.10 -4.39
C GLU A 69 2.38 -5.69 -3.73
N TYR A 70 2.57 -4.39 -3.49
CA TYR A 70 3.77 -3.85 -2.86
C TYR A 70 3.92 -4.21 -1.37
N LEU A 71 2.86 -4.69 -0.70
CA LEU A 71 2.93 -5.14 0.69
C LEU A 71 3.12 -6.66 0.81
N LEU A 72 3.07 -7.40 -0.30
CA LEU A 72 3.00 -8.86 -0.25
C LEU A 72 4.26 -9.47 0.38
N ARG A 73 5.45 -9.00 -0.02
CA ARG A 73 6.73 -9.51 0.50
C ARG A 73 6.90 -9.22 2.00
N LYS A 74 6.74 -7.97 2.45
CA LYS A 74 6.76 -7.61 3.89
C LYS A 74 5.77 -8.43 4.70
N ASN A 75 4.54 -8.61 4.21
CA ASN A 75 3.55 -9.43 4.90
C ASN A 75 3.95 -10.91 4.92
N ALA A 76 4.53 -11.45 3.84
CA ALA A 76 5.08 -12.80 3.82
C ALA A 76 6.21 -12.96 4.83
N ILE A 77 7.15 -12.01 4.90
CA ILE A 77 8.20 -11.98 5.92
C ILE A 77 7.59 -12.03 7.33
N GLN A 78 6.64 -11.15 7.63
CA GLN A 78 6.00 -11.10 8.95
C GLN A 78 5.30 -12.42 9.32
N ARG A 79 4.64 -13.08 8.36
CA ARG A 79 3.98 -14.39 8.59
C ARG A 79 4.99 -15.51 8.82
N ILE A 80 6.03 -15.58 7.99
CA ILE A 80 7.10 -16.58 8.10
C ILE A 80 7.80 -16.41 9.45
N LEU A 81 8.16 -15.18 9.84
CA LEU A 81 8.72 -14.90 11.16
C LEU A 81 7.77 -15.29 12.30
N LYS A 82 6.46 -14.99 12.17
CA LYS A 82 5.48 -15.40 13.18
C LYS A 82 5.43 -16.92 13.33
N ARG A 83 5.44 -17.67 12.22
CA ARG A 83 5.44 -19.14 12.24
C ARG A 83 6.70 -19.67 12.94
N HIS A 84 7.88 -19.26 12.48
CA HIS A 84 9.14 -19.76 13.04
C HIS A 84 9.38 -19.33 14.50
N ILE A 85 9.13 -18.06 14.85
CA ILE A 85 9.48 -17.51 16.18
C ILE A 85 8.42 -17.82 17.25
N ILE A 86 7.15 -17.96 16.88
CA ILE A 86 6.04 -18.10 17.85
C ILE A 86 5.45 -19.50 17.85
N ILE A 87 5.21 -20.10 16.68
CA ILE A 87 4.55 -21.41 16.59
C ILE A 87 5.61 -22.51 16.74
N GLU A 88 6.61 -22.53 15.87
CA GLU A 88 7.66 -23.54 15.90
C GLU A 88 8.61 -23.31 17.08
N GLY A 89 8.92 -22.05 17.39
CA GLY A 89 9.72 -21.66 18.56
C GLY A 89 9.13 -22.05 19.91
N ALA A 90 7.83 -22.41 19.98
CA ALA A 90 7.22 -22.98 21.19
C ALA A 90 7.47 -24.49 21.33
N ILE A 91 7.87 -25.16 20.24
CA ILE A 91 8.05 -26.61 20.15
C ILE A 91 9.54 -26.97 20.08
N ARG A 92 10.34 -26.17 19.37
CA ARG A 92 11.78 -26.37 19.16
C ARG A 92 12.55 -25.05 19.25
N GLU A 93 13.77 -25.09 19.79
CA GLU A 93 14.66 -23.93 19.79
C GLU A 93 15.33 -23.80 18.42
N LEU A 94 14.86 -22.82 17.62
CA LEU A 94 15.42 -22.51 16.31
C LEU A 94 16.50 -21.43 16.42
N LYS A 95 17.66 -21.67 15.81
CA LYS A 95 18.73 -20.67 15.76
C LYS A 95 18.35 -19.54 14.79
N PRO A 96 18.70 -18.27 15.07
CA PRO A 96 18.39 -17.15 14.17
C PRO A 96 18.87 -17.34 12.73
N GLU A 97 20.01 -18.01 12.52
CA GLU A 97 20.57 -18.33 11.21
C GLU A 97 19.68 -19.32 10.43
N GLU A 98 19.10 -20.31 11.11
CA GLU A 98 18.17 -21.27 10.50
C GLU A 98 16.87 -20.57 10.09
N ILE A 99 16.34 -19.69 10.95
CA ILE A 99 15.14 -18.88 10.65
C ILE A 99 15.41 -17.97 9.44
N ALA A 100 16.59 -17.32 9.39
CA ALA A 100 16.98 -16.47 8.26
C ALA A 100 17.07 -17.26 6.95
N LYS A 101 17.69 -18.45 6.99
CA LYS A 101 17.81 -19.34 5.84
C LYS A 101 16.44 -19.79 5.34
N HIS A 102 15.58 -20.28 6.22
CA HIS A 102 14.21 -20.70 5.85
C HIS A 102 13.40 -19.54 5.27
N LEU A 103 13.49 -18.36 5.89
CA LEU A 103 12.84 -17.15 5.41
C LEU A 103 13.23 -16.82 3.97
N LEU A 104 14.53 -16.76 3.66
CA LEU A 104 15.00 -16.43 2.31
C LEU A 104 14.60 -17.48 1.27
N ILE A 105 14.73 -18.77 1.61
CA ILE A 105 14.31 -19.89 0.74
C ILE A 105 12.82 -19.80 0.43
N GLU A 106 11.98 -19.56 1.43
CA GLU A 106 10.54 -19.47 1.24
C GLU A 106 10.12 -18.25 0.40
N LEU A 107 10.80 -17.11 0.55
CA LEU A 107 10.59 -15.94 -0.29
C LEU A 107 10.99 -16.21 -1.75
N ILE A 108 12.06 -16.97 -1.98
CA ILE A 108 12.45 -17.41 -3.34
C ILE A 108 11.41 -18.36 -3.92
N ARG A 109 10.98 -19.38 -3.16
CA ARG A 109 9.95 -20.35 -3.59
C ARG A 109 8.63 -19.66 -3.94
N ALA A 110 8.24 -18.65 -3.18
CA ALA A 110 7.02 -17.87 -3.42
C ALA A 110 7.17 -16.83 -4.55
N ALA A 111 8.34 -16.76 -5.20
CA ALA A 111 8.72 -15.78 -6.21
C ALA A 111 8.68 -14.31 -5.74
N TYR A 112 8.87 -14.06 -4.45
CA TYR A 112 9.10 -12.73 -3.90
C TYR A 112 10.55 -12.25 -4.08
N LEU A 113 11.48 -13.20 -4.21
CA LEU A 113 12.88 -12.98 -4.55
C LEU A 113 13.25 -13.85 -5.75
N SER A 114 14.17 -13.38 -6.59
CA SER A 114 14.66 -14.13 -7.75
C SER A 114 15.53 -15.31 -7.29
N ASN A 115 15.27 -16.50 -7.85
CA ASN A 115 16.10 -17.68 -7.63
C ASN A 115 17.52 -17.44 -8.16
N ASN A 116 18.54 -17.96 -7.47
CA ASN A 116 19.94 -17.87 -7.87
C ASN A 116 20.48 -16.43 -8.03
N LYS A 117 19.88 -15.45 -7.35
CA LYS A 117 20.34 -14.04 -7.36
C LYS A 117 20.84 -13.54 -6.00
N ILE A 118 20.33 -14.10 -4.90
CA ILE A 118 20.65 -13.65 -3.54
C ILE A 118 21.90 -14.39 -3.03
N PRO A 119 22.98 -13.69 -2.65
CA PRO A 119 24.16 -14.32 -2.05
C PRO A 119 23.85 -14.98 -0.71
N GLU A 120 24.52 -16.08 -0.38
CA GLU A 120 24.35 -16.78 0.91
C GLU A 120 24.77 -15.91 2.11
N THR A 121 25.67 -14.95 1.92
CA THR A 121 26.06 -13.96 2.95
C THR A 121 24.86 -13.18 3.48
N LYS A 122 23.80 -13.02 2.67
CA LYS A 122 22.55 -12.37 3.08
C LYS A 122 21.83 -13.11 4.20
N ILE A 123 22.04 -14.43 4.36
CA ILE A 123 21.52 -15.21 5.48
C ILE A 123 22.04 -14.64 6.81
N GLY A 124 23.34 -14.38 6.90
CA GLY A 124 23.96 -13.79 8.09
C GLY A 124 23.44 -12.38 8.39
N GLU A 125 23.33 -11.53 7.36
CA GLU A 125 22.78 -10.17 7.52
C GLU A 125 21.36 -10.18 8.09
N VAL A 126 20.50 -11.10 7.62
CA VAL A 126 19.13 -11.26 8.09
C VAL A 126 19.08 -11.89 9.48
N ALA A 127 19.96 -12.86 9.77
CA ALA A 127 20.06 -13.50 11.08
C ALA A 127 20.37 -12.48 12.18
N VAL A 128 21.28 -11.53 11.94
CA VAL A 128 21.58 -10.43 12.88
C VAL A 128 20.33 -9.62 13.24
N VAL A 129 19.48 -9.31 12.24
CA VAL A 129 18.21 -8.61 12.49
C VAL A 129 17.26 -9.46 13.32
N ILE A 130 17.11 -10.75 12.98
CA ILE A 130 16.24 -11.68 13.71
C ILE A 130 16.69 -11.80 15.17
N THR A 131 17.99 -11.98 15.44
CA THR A 131 18.56 -12.05 16.79
C THR A 131 18.20 -10.81 17.61
N LYS A 132 18.40 -9.62 17.05
CA LYS A 132 18.06 -8.34 17.70
C LYS A 132 16.60 -8.28 18.12
N TYR A 133 15.68 -8.67 17.24
CA TYR A 133 14.25 -8.61 17.54
C TYR A 133 13.75 -9.74 18.44
N ILE A 134 14.37 -10.93 18.41
CA ILE A 134 14.11 -12.00 19.40
C ILE A 134 14.51 -11.52 20.79
N LYS A 135 15.67 -10.87 20.93
CA LYS A 135 16.13 -10.31 22.21
C LYS A 135 15.19 -9.21 22.72
N LEU A 136 14.81 -8.27 21.86
CA LEU A 136 13.81 -7.24 22.19
C LEU A 136 12.49 -7.86 22.66
N LYS A 137 11.99 -8.88 21.93
CA LYS A 137 10.78 -9.63 22.29
C LYS A 137 10.89 -10.21 23.70
N ASN A 138 11.94 -10.97 23.98
CA ASN A 138 12.11 -11.68 25.25
C ASN A 138 12.17 -10.70 26.43
N LEU A 139 12.93 -9.60 26.30
CA LEU A 139 13.03 -8.57 27.34
C LEU A 139 11.71 -7.82 27.57
N CYS A 140 10.96 -7.50 26.50
CA CYS A 140 9.64 -6.89 26.64
C CYS A 140 8.65 -7.84 27.34
N LEU A 141 8.67 -9.14 27.02
CA LEU A 141 7.75 -10.12 27.59
C LEU A 141 7.99 -10.36 29.09
N GLN A 142 9.23 -10.24 29.57
CA GLN A 142 9.56 -10.32 31.00
C GLN A 142 8.91 -9.21 31.82
N LYS A 143 8.66 -8.04 31.22
CA LYS A 143 8.04 -6.88 31.91
C LYS A 143 6.51 -6.85 31.85
N LEU A 144 5.90 -7.59 30.94
CA LEU A 144 4.46 -7.55 30.73
C LEU A 144 3.76 -8.60 31.58
N VAL A 145 2.73 -8.19 32.32
CA VAL A 145 1.96 -9.08 33.19
C VAL A 145 0.77 -9.69 32.43
N ASP A 146 0.08 -8.93 31.58
CA ASP A 146 -1.16 -9.35 30.93
C ASP A 146 -0.95 -9.99 29.53
N ASN A 147 -1.74 -11.03 29.23
CA ASN A 147 -1.63 -11.78 27.96
C ASN A 147 -2.01 -10.93 26.73
N ASN A 148 -2.92 -9.97 26.88
CA ASN A 148 -3.32 -9.10 25.78
C ASN A 148 -2.20 -8.12 25.38
N GLY A 149 -1.53 -7.53 26.37
CA GLY A 149 -0.35 -6.68 26.20
C GLY A 149 0.82 -7.43 25.58
N LYS A 150 1.06 -8.68 26.01
CA LYS A 150 2.05 -9.58 25.40
C LYS A 150 1.77 -9.83 23.91
N HIS A 151 0.55 -10.24 23.56
CA HIS A 151 0.18 -10.51 22.17
C HIS A 151 0.32 -9.26 21.28
N LYS A 152 -0.17 -8.10 21.74
CA LYS A 152 -0.03 -6.82 21.00
C LYS A 152 1.45 -6.46 20.79
N THR A 153 2.27 -6.65 21.81
CA THR A 153 3.69 -6.32 21.75
C THR A 153 4.47 -7.25 20.85
N ILE A 154 4.22 -8.56 20.91
CA ILE A 154 4.81 -9.53 19.97
C ILE A 154 4.46 -9.17 18.53
N LYS A 155 3.17 -8.89 18.25
CA LYS A 155 2.73 -8.53 16.90
C LYS A 155 3.46 -7.29 16.38
N TRP A 156 3.62 -6.27 17.21
CA TRP A 156 4.34 -5.05 16.87
C TRP A 156 5.82 -5.30 16.61
N ILE A 157 6.51 -6.06 17.48
CA ILE A 157 7.92 -6.40 17.32
C ILE A 157 8.17 -7.19 16.02
N LEU A 158 7.31 -8.17 15.72
CA LEU A 158 7.40 -8.92 14.45
C LEU A 158 7.15 -8.03 13.23
N ALA A 159 6.28 -7.02 13.35
CA ALA A 159 6.04 -6.06 12.28
C ALA A 159 7.26 -5.17 12.02
N LEU A 160 7.95 -4.72 13.08
CA LEU A 160 9.22 -4.00 12.97
C LEU A 160 10.30 -4.87 12.34
N ALA A 161 10.44 -6.12 12.81
CA ALA A 161 11.41 -7.08 12.26
C ALA A 161 11.20 -7.31 10.77
N ALA A 162 9.95 -7.54 10.36
CA ALA A 162 9.61 -7.72 8.96
C ALA A 162 9.91 -6.48 8.12
N SER A 163 9.69 -5.28 8.67
CA SER A 163 9.95 -4.02 7.98
C SER A 163 11.46 -3.74 7.83
N GLU A 164 12.27 -4.07 8.84
CA GLU A 164 13.73 -3.94 8.75
C GLU A 164 14.32 -4.94 7.73
N ILE A 165 13.84 -6.18 7.71
CA ILE A 165 14.26 -7.18 6.73
C ILE A 165 13.84 -6.74 5.32
N GLU A 166 12.61 -6.27 5.14
CA GLU A 166 12.13 -5.75 3.84
C GLU A 166 13.01 -4.62 3.32
N GLU A 167 13.42 -3.69 4.18
CA GLU A 167 14.33 -2.60 3.82
C GLU A 167 15.71 -3.13 3.43
N LYS A 168 16.27 -4.09 4.18
CA LYS A 168 17.58 -4.72 3.85
C LYS A 168 17.57 -5.52 2.55
N LEU A 169 16.42 -6.10 2.19
CA LEU A 169 16.26 -6.83 0.93
C LEU A 169 15.96 -5.91 -0.26
N SER A 170 15.68 -4.63 -0.01
CA SER A 170 15.32 -3.64 -1.03
C SER A 170 16.46 -2.64 -1.23
N ASP A 171 17.32 -2.85 -2.21
CA ASP A 171 18.30 -1.85 -2.64
C ASP A 171 17.97 -1.34 -4.04
N ASN A 172 17.49 -0.10 -4.12
CA ASN A 172 17.20 0.57 -5.39
C ASN A 172 17.69 2.02 -5.33
N LEU A 173 18.76 2.31 -6.08
CA LEU A 173 19.39 3.63 -6.10
C LEU A 173 18.49 4.71 -6.69
N ILE A 174 17.67 4.38 -7.69
CA ILE A 174 16.73 5.31 -8.33
C ILE A 174 15.66 5.75 -7.33
N ILE A 175 15.13 4.80 -6.54
CA ILE A 175 14.16 5.07 -5.48
C ILE A 175 14.79 5.96 -4.40
N LYS A 176 15.98 5.63 -3.91
CA LYS A 176 16.68 6.44 -2.89
C LYS A 176 16.93 7.88 -3.37
N LYS A 177 17.39 8.03 -4.61
CA LYS A 177 17.58 9.34 -5.25
C LYS A 177 16.27 10.11 -5.34
N THR A 178 15.20 9.46 -5.79
CA THR A 178 13.88 10.08 -5.95
C THR A 178 13.33 10.57 -4.60
N ILE A 179 13.45 9.76 -3.54
CA ILE A 179 13.04 10.14 -2.18
C ILE A 179 13.80 11.39 -1.73
N ASN A 180 15.12 11.41 -1.93
CA ASN A 180 15.96 12.55 -1.57
C ASN A 180 15.55 13.81 -2.34
N ASP A 181 15.27 13.69 -3.64
CA ASP A 181 14.86 14.84 -4.45
C ASP A 181 13.52 15.42 -4.02
N ILE A 182 12.53 14.56 -3.78
CA ILE A 182 11.23 14.98 -3.27
C ILE A 182 11.39 15.62 -1.89
N TYR A 183 12.24 15.06 -1.03
CA TYR A 183 12.51 15.59 0.30
C TYR A 183 13.09 17.01 0.25
N GLU A 184 14.16 17.22 -0.52
CA GLU A 184 14.80 18.53 -0.65
C GLU A 184 13.86 19.57 -1.26
N LEU A 185 13.09 19.20 -2.28
CA LEU A 185 12.10 20.10 -2.88
C LEU A 185 11.03 20.51 -1.88
N LEU A 186 10.45 19.57 -1.14
CA LEU A 186 9.40 19.87 -0.17
C LEU A 186 9.91 20.60 1.06
N LYS A 187 11.16 20.35 1.46
CA LYS A 187 11.83 21.08 2.54
C LYS A 187 11.90 22.57 2.23
N VAL A 188 12.09 22.96 0.97
CA VAL A 188 12.07 24.37 0.54
C VAL A 188 10.65 24.87 0.27
N ASN A 189 9.84 24.06 -0.43
CA ASN A 189 8.57 24.52 -1.01
C ASN A 189 7.35 24.34 -0.10
N VAL A 190 7.49 23.83 1.12
CA VAL A 190 6.38 23.69 2.08
C VAL A 190 6.66 24.47 3.36
N LYS A 191 5.73 25.33 3.76
CA LYS A 191 5.75 26.06 5.03
C LYS A 191 4.71 25.47 5.99
N PHE A 192 5.16 25.12 7.19
CA PHE A 192 4.29 24.66 8.28
C PHE A 192 3.87 25.88 9.13
N PRO A 193 2.71 25.82 9.80
CA PRO A 193 2.38 26.75 10.87
C PRO A 193 3.39 26.64 12.01
N ASP A 194 3.68 27.75 12.69
CA ASP A 194 4.71 27.85 13.74
C ASP A 194 4.63 26.73 14.79
N GLN A 195 3.41 26.38 15.23
CA GLN A 195 3.18 25.33 16.24
C GLN A 195 3.68 23.93 15.82
N TYR A 196 3.80 23.66 14.51
CA TYR A 196 4.19 22.37 13.94
C TYR A 196 5.52 22.46 13.18
N GLN A 197 6.23 23.58 13.27
CA GLN A 197 7.46 23.80 12.52
C GLN A 197 8.54 22.77 12.87
N GLN A 198 8.60 22.32 14.14
CA GLN A 198 9.52 21.27 14.60
C GLN A 198 9.24 19.90 13.96
N ASP A 199 7.98 19.64 13.58
CA ASP A 199 7.57 18.37 12.98
C ASP A 199 7.76 18.36 11.45
N LYS A 200 8.15 19.48 10.82
CA LYS A 200 8.20 19.63 9.35
C LYS A 200 9.01 18.53 8.66
N GLU A 201 10.27 18.35 9.06
CA GLU A 201 11.20 17.44 8.40
C GLU A 201 10.75 15.98 8.54
N ILE A 202 10.35 15.57 9.75
CA ILE A 202 9.90 14.20 10.01
C ILE A 202 8.57 13.90 9.29
N GLN A 203 7.66 14.87 9.19
CA GLN A 203 6.40 14.72 8.48
C GLN A 203 6.60 14.65 6.96
N ILE A 204 7.51 15.43 6.39
CA ILE A 204 7.89 15.31 4.97
C ILE A 204 8.48 13.92 4.71
N TYR A 205 9.45 13.49 5.53
CA TYR A 205 10.08 12.19 5.41
C TYR A 205 9.05 11.04 5.44
N ILE A 206 8.18 10.99 6.44
CA ILE A 206 7.15 9.94 6.59
C ILE A 206 6.12 10.01 5.48
N GLY A 207 5.70 11.22 5.12
CA GLY A 207 4.73 11.43 4.04
C GLY A 207 5.25 10.89 2.72
N ILE A 208 6.54 11.07 2.40
CA ILE A 208 7.16 10.51 1.18
C ILE A 208 7.11 8.98 1.24
N HIS A 209 7.50 8.37 2.36
CA HIS A 209 7.44 6.90 2.52
C HIS A 209 6.01 6.39 2.40
N GLN A 210 5.03 7.10 2.95
CA GLN A 210 3.61 6.72 2.87
C GLN A 210 3.05 6.85 1.46
N ILE A 211 3.40 7.91 0.73
CA ILE A 211 2.74 8.25 -0.54
C ILE A 211 3.52 7.73 -1.75
N TYR A 212 4.84 7.86 -1.78
CA TYR A 212 5.70 7.40 -2.87
C TYR A 212 5.94 5.89 -2.78
N LEU A 213 6.42 5.40 -1.63
CA LEU A 213 6.70 3.97 -1.43
C LEU A 213 5.48 3.14 -1.04
N LYS A 214 4.35 3.80 -0.75
CA LYS A 214 3.10 3.16 -0.31
C LYS A 214 3.25 2.34 0.97
N PHE A 215 4.15 2.73 1.87
CA PHE A 215 4.37 2.03 3.13
C PHE A 215 3.07 1.94 3.95
N ASP A 216 2.83 0.75 4.53
CA ASP A 216 1.75 0.55 5.48
C ASP A 216 2.12 1.12 6.87
N ARG A 217 1.16 1.10 7.79
CA ARG A 217 1.37 1.64 9.14
C ARG A 217 2.60 1.02 9.83
N ASP A 218 2.75 -0.29 9.74
CA ASP A 218 3.86 -1.00 10.38
C ASP A 218 5.23 -0.54 9.84
N MET A 219 5.34 -0.34 8.52
CA MET A 219 6.57 0.16 7.91
C MET A 219 6.85 1.62 8.29
N LEU A 220 5.82 2.47 8.39
CA LEU A 220 5.97 3.84 8.88
C LEU A 220 6.36 3.89 10.36
N GLU A 221 5.78 3.01 11.18
CA GLU A 221 6.18 2.83 12.58
C GLU A 221 7.65 2.45 12.69
N PHE A 222 8.14 1.56 11.81
CA PHE A 222 9.56 1.22 11.75
C PHE A 222 10.45 2.41 11.33
N GLN A 223 10.05 3.21 10.34
CA GLN A 223 10.80 4.41 9.97
C GLN A 223 10.90 5.42 11.12
N LEU A 224 9.79 5.65 11.82
CA LEU A 224 9.75 6.50 13.02
C LEU A 224 10.53 5.91 14.18
N PHE A 225 10.50 4.58 14.34
CA PHE A 225 11.28 3.88 15.35
C PHE A 225 12.78 4.15 15.14
N LYS A 226 13.28 4.00 13.90
CA LYS A 226 14.68 4.34 13.56
C LYS A 226 14.99 5.82 13.77
N TYR A 227 14.03 6.71 13.52
CA TYR A 227 14.21 8.14 13.75
C TYR A 227 14.38 8.48 15.23
N PHE A 228 13.57 7.89 16.11
CA PHE A 228 13.67 8.13 17.55
C PHE A 228 14.81 7.38 18.23
N ILE A 229 15.19 6.22 17.69
CA ILE A 229 16.26 5.37 18.23
C ILE A 229 17.42 5.39 17.24
N ALA A 230 18.32 6.36 17.43
CA ALA A 230 19.52 6.51 16.61
C ALA A 230 20.31 5.20 16.55
N ASN A 231 20.83 4.87 15.36
CA ASN A 231 21.63 3.68 15.10
C ASN A 231 20.95 2.33 15.44
N TRP A 232 19.62 2.25 15.41
CA TRP A 232 18.92 0.99 15.67
C TRP A 232 19.40 -0.19 14.81
N SER A 233 19.83 0.06 13.57
CA SER A 233 20.38 -0.97 12.68
C SER A 233 21.61 -1.66 13.26
N MET A 234 22.37 -0.99 14.13
CA MET A 234 23.57 -1.51 14.82
C MET A 234 23.37 -1.61 16.34
N ALA A 235 22.11 -1.60 16.82
CA ALA A 235 21.82 -1.61 18.24
C ALA A 235 22.38 -2.85 18.93
N GLY A 236 23.13 -2.62 20.01
CA GLY A 236 23.57 -3.66 20.93
C GLY A 236 22.61 -3.82 22.10
N ASP A 237 23.08 -4.54 23.12
CA ASP A 237 22.28 -4.91 24.28
C ASP A 237 21.77 -3.71 25.07
N ASN A 238 22.62 -2.69 25.24
CA ASN A 238 22.29 -1.50 26.01
C ASN A 238 21.18 -0.68 25.33
N GLU A 239 21.23 -0.54 24.00
CA GLU A 239 20.20 0.15 23.21
C GLU A 239 18.87 -0.60 23.30
N ILE A 240 18.88 -1.94 23.22
CA ILE A 240 17.67 -2.76 23.36
C ILE A 240 17.06 -2.55 24.75
N VAL A 241 17.85 -2.60 25.82
CA VAL A 241 17.35 -2.37 27.20
C VAL A 241 16.76 -0.96 27.34
N LYS A 242 17.39 0.07 26.76
CA LYS A 242 16.85 1.44 26.75
C LYS A 242 15.49 1.51 26.06
N VAL A 243 15.31 0.82 24.93
CA VAL A 243 14.01 0.72 24.22
C VAL A 243 12.98 0.02 25.11
N VAL A 244 13.33 -1.10 25.71
CA VAL A 244 12.44 -1.87 26.61
C VAL A 244 11.98 -1.02 27.79
N ASN A 245 12.86 -0.20 28.36
CA ASN A 245 12.54 0.70 29.48
C ASN A 245 11.60 1.86 29.09
N ASN A 246 11.59 2.27 27.81
CA ASN A 246 10.84 3.44 27.34
C ASN A 246 9.76 3.08 26.29
N LEU A 247 9.38 1.81 26.20
CA LEU A 247 8.56 1.28 25.11
C LEU A 247 7.24 2.04 24.92
N ASP A 248 6.53 2.32 26.01
CA ASP A 248 5.22 2.99 25.95
C ASP A 248 5.36 4.45 25.51
N LYS A 249 6.35 5.17 26.03
CA LYS A 249 6.64 6.55 25.61
C LYS A 249 7.05 6.61 24.14
N LEU A 250 7.85 5.65 23.68
CA LEU A 250 8.25 5.54 22.29
C LEU A 250 7.03 5.31 21.39
N ARG A 251 6.17 4.35 21.73
CA ARG A 251 4.93 4.07 20.99
C ARG A 251 4.01 5.28 20.91
N LEU A 252 3.80 5.98 22.02
CA LEU A 252 2.99 7.21 22.03
C LEU A 252 3.58 8.30 21.13
N SER A 253 4.92 8.43 21.10
CA SER A 253 5.61 9.39 20.23
C SER A 253 5.46 9.04 18.75
N ILE A 254 5.59 7.75 18.40
CA ILE A 254 5.36 7.23 17.05
C ILE A 254 3.90 7.48 16.63
N ASP A 255 2.93 7.10 17.47
CA ASP A 255 1.51 7.28 17.19
C ASP A 255 1.13 8.75 17.00
N LYS A 256 1.75 9.67 17.75
CA LYS A 256 1.54 11.12 17.59
C LYS A 256 1.98 11.59 16.20
N GLN A 257 3.11 11.11 15.69
CA GLN A 257 3.62 11.47 14.37
C GLN A 257 2.82 10.83 13.23
N ILE A 258 2.36 9.59 13.39
CA ILE A 258 1.52 8.92 12.37
C ILE A 258 0.16 9.60 12.25
N ASN A 259 -0.44 10.00 13.38
CA ASN A 259 -1.75 10.65 13.40
C ASN A 259 -1.65 12.18 13.39
N HIS A 260 -0.58 12.72 12.78
CA HIS A 260 -0.32 14.15 12.79
C HIS A 260 -1.43 14.92 12.06
N PRO A 261 -1.92 16.05 12.61
CA PRO A 261 -3.06 16.77 12.04
C PRO A 261 -2.83 17.22 10.58
N LEU A 262 -1.60 17.64 10.24
CA LEU A 262 -1.28 18.13 8.89
C LEU A 262 -1.00 17.02 7.87
N ALA A 263 -0.97 15.74 8.27
CA ALA A 263 -0.59 14.63 7.39
C ALA A 263 -1.44 14.58 6.11
N ASN A 264 -2.76 14.82 6.21
CA ASN A 264 -3.65 14.82 5.05
C ASN A 264 -3.40 15.98 4.09
N GLN A 265 -3.09 17.18 4.59
CA GLN A 265 -2.78 18.34 3.73
C GLN A 265 -1.45 18.11 3.02
N LEU A 266 -0.45 17.66 3.76
CA LEU A 266 0.88 17.36 3.23
C LEU A 266 0.83 16.22 2.20
N ALA A 267 0.05 15.16 2.45
CA ALA A 267 -0.12 14.03 1.55
C ALA A 267 -0.59 14.44 0.15
N LYS A 268 -1.46 15.46 0.04
CA LYS A 268 -1.91 15.98 -1.27
C LYS A 268 -0.74 16.57 -2.06
N ILE A 269 0.11 17.37 -1.41
CA ILE A 269 1.29 17.98 -2.03
C ILE A 269 2.30 16.89 -2.42
N ILE A 270 2.61 15.98 -1.50
CA ILE A 270 3.54 14.86 -1.76
C ILE A 270 3.04 14.00 -2.93
N ASN A 271 1.73 13.78 -3.04
CA ASN A 271 1.15 13.00 -4.13
C ASN A 271 1.38 13.65 -5.51
N GLN A 272 1.37 14.99 -5.60
CA GLN A 272 1.68 15.68 -6.86
C GLN A 272 3.12 15.42 -7.30
N TYR A 273 4.09 15.66 -6.42
CA TYR A 273 5.51 15.40 -6.73
C TYR A 273 5.78 13.91 -6.95
N THR A 274 5.11 13.02 -6.23
CA THR A 274 5.13 11.57 -6.49
C THR A 274 4.76 11.28 -7.94
N ILE A 275 3.65 11.84 -8.44
CA ILE A 275 3.23 11.66 -9.83
C ILE A 275 4.28 12.19 -10.81
N PHE A 276 4.84 13.38 -10.54
CA PHE A 276 5.84 14.00 -11.41
C PHE A 276 7.09 13.12 -11.54
N TYR A 277 7.67 12.70 -10.41
CA TYR A 277 8.85 11.83 -10.42
C TYR A 277 8.57 10.44 -10.96
N THR A 278 7.40 9.87 -10.68
CA THR A 278 7.00 8.58 -11.21
C THR A 278 6.91 8.61 -12.75
N VAL A 279 6.31 9.65 -13.34
CA VAL A 279 6.26 9.79 -14.81
C VAL A 279 7.63 10.14 -15.38
N LEU A 280 8.40 10.99 -14.71
CA LEU A 280 9.74 11.36 -15.15
C LEU A 280 10.68 10.15 -15.18
N ASN A 281 10.67 9.31 -14.14
CA ASN A 281 11.50 8.10 -14.08
C ASN A 281 11.17 7.16 -15.25
N ASP A 282 9.89 6.91 -15.56
CA ASP A 282 9.53 6.06 -16.70
C ASP A 282 10.05 6.60 -18.03
N VAL A 283 9.92 7.93 -18.23
CA VAL A 283 10.38 8.59 -19.44
C VAL A 283 11.90 8.42 -19.59
N ILE A 284 12.65 8.63 -18.50
CA ILE A 284 14.11 8.48 -18.52
C ILE A 284 14.51 7.01 -18.71
N GLU A 285 13.87 6.07 -18.02
CA GLU A 285 14.19 4.63 -18.09
C GLU A 285 14.05 4.07 -19.51
N GLU A 286 13.06 4.54 -20.28
CA GLU A 286 12.85 4.12 -21.67
C GLU A 286 14.06 4.46 -22.57
N ASN A 287 14.49 5.73 -22.59
CA ASN A 287 15.62 6.18 -23.39
C ASN A 287 16.37 7.35 -22.69
N PRO A 288 17.31 7.05 -21.77
CA PRO A 288 17.96 8.09 -20.98
C PRO A 288 18.70 9.12 -21.84
N VAL A 289 19.36 8.67 -22.91
CA VAL A 289 20.17 9.53 -23.80
C VAL A 289 19.27 10.42 -24.64
N GLY A 290 18.31 9.84 -25.37
CA GLY A 290 17.41 10.62 -26.23
C GLY A 290 16.54 11.59 -25.46
N VAL A 291 16.06 11.22 -24.26
CA VAL A 291 15.28 12.15 -23.42
C VAL A 291 16.15 13.32 -22.95
N TYR A 292 17.42 13.08 -22.64
CA TYR A 292 18.34 14.15 -22.25
C TYR A 292 18.63 15.12 -23.41
N GLU A 293 18.70 14.61 -24.65
CA GLU A 293 18.79 15.44 -25.86
C GLU A 293 17.52 16.29 -26.06
N TYR A 294 16.34 15.68 -25.97
CA TYR A 294 15.06 16.42 -26.06
C TYR A 294 14.95 17.52 -25.00
N LEU A 295 15.43 17.26 -23.78
CA LEU A 295 15.45 18.26 -22.72
C LEU A 295 16.27 19.51 -23.07
N LYS A 296 17.38 19.34 -23.80
CA LYS A 296 18.28 20.43 -24.18
C LYS A 296 17.84 21.15 -25.45
N GLU A 297 17.37 20.40 -26.44
CA GLU A 297 17.25 20.90 -27.81
C GLU A 297 15.79 21.01 -28.29
N ASP A 298 14.89 20.17 -27.78
CA ASP A 298 13.48 20.13 -28.22
C ASP A 298 12.50 19.85 -27.07
N THR A 299 12.17 20.92 -26.34
CA THR A 299 11.22 20.85 -25.23
C THR A 299 9.81 20.43 -25.69
N GLN A 300 9.42 20.65 -26.95
CA GLN A 300 8.10 20.22 -27.44
C GLN A 300 8.04 18.69 -27.54
N THR A 301 9.07 18.07 -28.12
CA THR A 301 9.20 16.61 -28.15
C THR A 301 9.25 16.04 -26.74
N PHE A 302 9.97 16.67 -25.81
CA PHE A 302 9.97 16.26 -24.40
C PHE A 302 8.56 16.24 -23.78
N ARG A 303 7.74 17.28 -24.00
CA ARG A 303 6.34 17.32 -23.54
C ARG A 303 5.49 16.21 -24.16
N GLN A 304 5.68 15.91 -25.45
CA GLN A 304 4.94 14.85 -26.15
C GLN A 304 5.28 13.47 -25.57
N VAL A 305 6.56 13.21 -25.28
CA VAL A 305 7.01 11.97 -24.64
C VAL A 305 6.39 11.84 -23.24
N ILE A 306 6.40 12.89 -22.42
CA ILE A 306 5.70 12.87 -21.12
C ILE A 306 4.21 12.54 -21.29
N LYS A 307 3.52 13.16 -22.25
CA LYS A 307 2.10 12.91 -22.51
C LYS A 307 1.84 11.45 -22.87
N LYS A 308 2.72 10.85 -23.70
CA LYS A 308 2.66 9.41 -24.03
C LYS A 308 2.71 8.55 -22.76
N PHE A 309 3.66 8.81 -21.86
CA PHE A 309 3.79 8.04 -20.60
C PHE A 309 2.64 8.27 -19.62
N CYS A 310 2.05 9.48 -19.58
CA CYS A 310 0.81 9.72 -18.84
C CYS A 310 -0.31 8.78 -19.33
N ASN A 311 -0.51 8.69 -20.65
CA ASN A 311 -1.55 7.83 -21.24
C ASN A 311 -1.29 6.34 -20.94
N ILE A 312 -0.04 5.88 -21.05
CA ILE A 312 0.35 4.50 -20.67
C ILE A 312 -0.07 4.21 -19.22
N ARG A 313 0.24 5.11 -18.28
CA ARG A 313 -0.16 4.96 -16.88
C ARG A 313 -1.67 4.98 -16.67
N TYR A 314 -2.40 5.85 -17.39
CA TYR A 314 -3.86 5.88 -17.30
C TYR A 314 -4.48 4.57 -17.76
N HIS A 315 -3.97 3.97 -18.85
CA HIS A 315 -4.40 2.63 -19.30
C HIS A 315 -4.07 1.53 -18.29
N ALA A 316 -2.87 1.55 -17.71
CA ALA A 316 -2.47 0.60 -16.67
C ALA A 316 -3.38 0.68 -15.44
N ILE A 317 -3.71 1.89 -14.98
CA ILE A 317 -4.63 2.12 -13.85
C ILE A 317 -6.05 1.69 -14.17
N SER A 318 -6.56 1.98 -15.38
CA SER A 318 -7.87 1.50 -15.81
C SER A 318 -7.92 -0.03 -15.78
N THR A 319 -6.87 -0.69 -16.26
CA THR A 319 -6.78 -2.15 -16.25
C THR A 319 -6.74 -2.70 -14.81
N LYS A 320 -5.97 -2.07 -13.92
CA LYS A 320 -5.90 -2.43 -12.50
C LYS A 320 -7.26 -2.23 -11.81
N LEU A 321 -7.94 -1.11 -12.07
CA LEU A 321 -9.27 -0.81 -11.57
C LEU A 321 -10.28 -1.89 -11.99
N ARG A 322 -10.32 -2.23 -13.29
CA ARG A 322 -11.21 -3.27 -13.83
C ARG A 322 -10.93 -4.63 -13.20
N ARG A 323 -9.66 -5.05 -13.12
CA ARG A 323 -9.28 -6.32 -12.49
C ARG A 323 -9.69 -6.38 -11.01
N ALA A 324 -9.45 -5.31 -10.25
CA ALA A 324 -9.87 -5.22 -8.86
C ALA A 324 -11.40 -5.30 -8.73
N ALA A 325 -12.12 -4.54 -9.56
CA ALA A 325 -13.58 -4.56 -9.61
C ALA A 325 -14.14 -5.95 -9.93
N THR A 326 -13.68 -6.59 -11.00
CA THR A 326 -14.15 -7.92 -11.39
C THR A 326 -13.95 -8.95 -10.27
N ARG A 327 -12.78 -8.95 -9.63
CA ARG A 327 -12.50 -9.86 -8.50
C ARG A 327 -13.43 -9.59 -7.32
N SER A 328 -13.64 -8.32 -6.96
CA SER A 328 -14.54 -7.96 -5.87
C SER A 328 -16.01 -8.27 -6.19
N ILE A 329 -16.46 -8.08 -7.44
CA ILE A 329 -17.80 -8.45 -7.90
C ILE A 329 -18.01 -9.96 -7.75
N ILE A 330 -17.07 -10.78 -8.24
CA ILE A 330 -17.12 -12.24 -8.11
C ILE A 330 -17.15 -12.65 -6.63
N TYR A 331 -16.26 -12.11 -5.82
CA TYR A 331 -16.19 -12.41 -4.39
C TYR A 331 -17.50 -12.06 -3.66
N VAL A 332 -18.04 -10.86 -3.89
CA VAL A 332 -19.31 -10.41 -3.28
C VAL A 332 -20.47 -11.27 -3.75
N PHE A 333 -20.53 -11.62 -5.03
CA PHE A 333 -21.58 -12.49 -5.57
C PHE A 333 -21.54 -13.89 -4.92
N LEU A 334 -20.36 -14.51 -4.87
CA LEU A 334 -20.18 -15.85 -4.27
C LEU A 334 -20.52 -15.86 -2.79
N THR A 335 -19.99 -14.91 -2.03
CA THR A 335 -20.25 -14.80 -0.58
C THR A 335 -21.72 -14.54 -0.29
N LYS A 336 -22.39 -13.69 -1.07
CA LYS A 336 -23.83 -13.43 -0.92
C LYS A 336 -24.66 -14.67 -1.26
N THR A 337 -24.31 -15.39 -2.32
CA THR A 337 -24.99 -16.65 -2.71
C THR A 337 -24.88 -17.71 -1.62
N ILE A 338 -23.68 -17.89 -1.06
CA ILE A 338 -23.44 -18.84 0.04
C ILE A 338 -24.27 -18.45 1.27
N LEU A 339 -24.30 -17.17 1.65
CA LEU A 339 -25.11 -16.73 2.80
C LEU A 339 -26.61 -16.88 2.57
N VAL A 340 -27.08 -16.71 1.33
CA VAL A 340 -28.47 -16.97 0.98
C VAL A 340 -28.82 -18.43 1.22
N ILE A 341 -27.96 -19.35 0.80
CA ILE A 341 -28.19 -20.80 0.96
C ILE A 341 -28.07 -21.24 2.43
N ILE A 342 -27.06 -20.75 3.16
CA ILE A 342 -26.78 -21.19 4.53
C ILE A 342 -27.68 -20.53 5.56
N LEU A 343 -28.13 -19.29 5.32
CA LEU A 343 -28.80 -18.49 6.34
C LEU A 343 -30.16 -17.97 5.87
N GLU A 344 -30.25 -17.28 4.72
CA GLU A 344 -31.50 -16.64 4.34
C GLU A 344 -32.62 -17.64 4.01
N VAL A 345 -32.34 -18.65 3.19
CA VAL A 345 -33.34 -19.67 2.79
C VAL A 345 -33.79 -20.51 3.99
N PRO A 346 -32.89 -21.05 4.85
CA PRO A 346 -33.31 -21.78 6.05
C PRO A 346 -34.16 -20.94 7.00
N VAL A 347 -33.84 -19.65 7.19
CA VAL A 347 -34.63 -18.77 8.05
C VAL A 347 -36.02 -18.50 7.47
N MET A 348 -36.14 -18.29 6.15
CA MET A 348 -37.45 -18.14 5.51
C MET A 348 -38.31 -19.39 5.67
N LEU A 349 -37.72 -20.58 5.47
CA LEU A 349 -38.41 -21.85 5.69
C LEU A 349 -38.83 -22.03 7.15
N TRP A 350 -37.98 -21.64 8.10
CA TRP A 350 -38.28 -21.72 9.54
C TRP A 350 -39.39 -20.75 9.98
N LEU A 351 -39.50 -19.59 9.32
CA LEU A 351 -40.57 -18.60 9.55
C LEU A 351 -41.86 -18.91 8.76
N ASN A 352 -41.93 -20.04 8.04
CA ASN A 352 -43.03 -20.42 7.16
C ASN A 352 -43.38 -19.36 6.08
N GLU A 353 -42.39 -18.61 5.61
CA GLU A 353 -42.56 -17.63 4.54
C GLU A 353 -42.41 -18.28 3.16
N ALA A 354 -43.27 -17.91 2.20
CA ALA A 354 -43.12 -18.35 0.83
C ALA A 354 -41.84 -17.77 0.19
N ILE A 355 -41.06 -18.62 -0.45
CA ILE A 355 -39.84 -18.20 -1.15
C ILE A 355 -40.24 -17.37 -2.37
N ASN A 356 -39.99 -16.06 -2.29
CA ASN A 356 -40.14 -15.18 -3.44
C ASN A 356 -38.82 -15.08 -4.20
N TYR A 357 -38.77 -15.76 -5.35
CA TYR A 357 -37.58 -15.80 -6.20
C TYR A 357 -37.15 -14.40 -6.70
N ASN A 358 -38.08 -13.46 -6.87
CA ASN A 358 -37.73 -12.09 -7.27
C ASN A 358 -36.94 -11.37 -6.18
N PHE A 359 -37.29 -11.57 -4.90
CA PHE A 359 -36.59 -10.95 -3.78
C PHE A 359 -35.20 -11.55 -3.59
N LEU A 360 -35.09 -12.86 -3.71
CA LEU A 360 -33.78 -13.54 -3.71
C LEU A 360 -32.91 -13.06 -4.87
N ALA A 361 -33.47 -12.93 -6.07
CA ALA A 361 -32.75 -12.43 -7.24
C ALA A 361 -32.24 -11.00 -7.02
N ILE A 362 -33.08 -10.09 -6.54
CA ILE A 362 -32.67 -8.70 -6.22
C ILE A 362 -31.59 -8.71 -5.14
N ASN A 363 -31.78 -9.46 -4.05
CA ASN A 363 -30.84 -9.47 -2.94
C ASN A 363 -29.45 -10.02 -3.32
N VAL A 364 -29.40 -11.02 -4.20
CA VAL A 364 -28.15 -11.61 -4.71
C VAL A 364 -27.49 -10.72 -5.77
N SER A 365 -28.27 -10.13 -6.67
CA SER A 365 -27.74 -9.38 -7.83
C SER A 365 -27.41 -7.91 -7.51
N PHE A 366 -28.12 -7.29 -6.57
CA PHE A 366 -27.96 -5.87 -6.27
C PHE A 366 -26.54 -5.50 -5.80
N PRO A 367 -25.89 -6.22 -4.85
CA PRO A 367 -24.56 -5.83 -4.41
C PRO A 367 -23.49 -5.89 -5.54
N PRO A 368 -23.40 -6.97 -6.35
CA PRO A 368 -22.57 -6.99 -7.55
C PRO A 368 -22.88 -5.87 -8.54
N LEU A 369 -24.16 -5.58 -8.79
CA LEU A 369 -24.61 -4.53 -9.70
C LEU A 369 -24.20 -3.14 -9.20
N LEU A 370 -24.40 -2.85 -7.92
CA LEU A 370 -23.99 -1.59 -7.30
C LEU A 370 -22.48 -1.38 -7.46
N LEU A 371 -21.68 -2.41 -7.20
CA LEU A 371 -20.23 -2.34 -7.34
C LEU A 371 -19.82 -2.09 -8.79
N PHE A 372 -20.44 -2.79 -9.73
CA PHE A 372 -20.25 -2.59 -11.16
C PHE A 372 -20.55 -1.14 -11.57
N LEU A 373 -21.71 -0.60 -11.17
CA LEU A 373 -22.10 0.79 -11.47
C LEU A 373 -21.12 1.80 -10.84
N MET A 374 -20.71 1.59 -9.59
CA MET A 374 -19.73 2.44 -8.92
C MET A 374 -18.42 2.50 -9.70
N VAL A 375 -17.96 1.36 -10.24
CA VAL A 375 -16.71 1.29 -11.03
C VAL A 375 -16.90 1.89 -12.42
N LEU A 376 -18.03 1.61 -13.08
CA LEU A 376 -18.36 2.17 -14.39
C LEU A 376 -18.37 3.70 -14.39
N PHE A 377 -18.93 4.32 -13.35
CA PHE A 377 -18.95 5.78 -13.19
C PHE A 377 -17.66 6.35 -12.58
N THR A 378 -16.62 5.55 -12.39
CA THR A 378 -15.33 6.04 -11.91
C THR A 378 -14.62 6.81 -13.02
N ARG A 379 -14.36 8.09 -12.77
CA ARG A 379 -13.65 8.95 -13.73
C ARG A 379 -12.16 8.60 -13.78
N MET A 380 -11.61 8.66 -14.99
CA MET A 380 -10.18 8.55 -15.25
C MET A 380 -9.56 9.94 -15.44
N PRO A 381 -8.23 10.09 -15.23
CA PRO A 381 -7.53 11.34 -15.54
C PRO A 381 -7.74 11.78 -16.99
N SER A 382 -7.82 13.09 -17.22
CA SER A 382 -8.06 13.72 -18.54
C SER A 382 -6.82 14.45 -19.06
N ASP A 383 -6.88 14.97 -20.29
CA ASP A 383 -5.80 15.79 -20.88
C ASP A 383 -5.40 16.99 -20.02
N ASN A 384 -6.35 17.61 -19.31
CA ASN A 384 -6.06 18.70 -18.37
C ASN A 384 -5.14 18.24 -17.22
N ASN A 385 -5.29 16.99 -16.79
CA ASN A 385 -4.41 16.41 -15.78
C ASN A 385 -3.02 16.13 -16.36
N SER A 386 -2.93 15.62 -17.59
CA SER A 386 -1.66 15.45 -18.31
C SER A 386 -0.90 16.78 -18.48
N ALA A 387 -1.60 17.87 -18.82
CA ALA A 387 -1.00 19.19 -18.93
C ALA A 387 -0.37 19.65 -17.60
N LYS A 388 -1.04 19.39 -16.48
CA LYS A 388 -0.54 19.72 -15.14
C LYS A 388 0.63 18.84 -14.68
N ILE A 389 0.63 17.57 -15.09
CA ILE A 389 1.81 16.71 -14.90
C ILE A 389 3.00 17.24 -15.68
N ILE A 390 2.80 17.66 -16.94
CA ILE A 390 3.87 18.25 -17.75
C ILE A 390 4.40 19.52 -17.09
N GLU A 391 3.54 20.45 -16.67
CA GLU A 391 3.94 21.66 -15.94
C GLU A 391 4.74 21.33 -14.67
N GLY A 392 4.30 20.34 -13.89
CA GLY A 392 4.99 19.90 -12.67
C GLY A 392 6.33 19.21 -12.92
N ILE A 393 6.47 18.45 -14.02
CA ILE A 393 7.76 17.87 -14.42
C ILE A 393 8.72 18.97 -14.86
N GLU A 394 8.23 19.98 -15.59
CA GLU A 394 9.06 21.11 -15.96
C GLU A 394 9.51 21.94 -14.75
N GLU A 395 8.67 22.06 -13.71
CA GLU A 395 9.01 22.70 -12.43
C GLU A 395 10.19 22.02 -11.73
N ILE A 396 10.29 20.69 -11.80
CA ILE A 396 11.38 19.93 -11.15
C ILE A 396 12.63 19.79 -12.04
N VAL A 397 12.47 19.87 -13.37
CA VAL A 397 13.57 19.66 -14.33
C VAL A 397 14.31 20.94 -14.71
N PHE A 398 13.63 22.09 -14.77
CA PHE A 398 14.22 23.34 -15.25
C PHE A 398 14.33 24.39 -14.14
N GLU A 399 15.50 25.00 -13.98
CA GLU A 399 15.77 26.03 -12.97
C GLU A 399 14.85 27.25 -13.12
N GLU A 400 14.60 27.69 -14.35
CA GLU A 400 13.79 28.88 -14.64
C GLU A 400 12.30 28.68 -14.31
N LYS A 401 11.85 27.42 -14.29
CA LYS A 401 10.45 27.04 -14.02
C LYS A 401 10.21 26.58 -12.60
N ARG A 402 11.24 26.59 -11.74
CA ARG A 402 11.10 26.23 -10.33
C ARG A 402 10.04 27.08 -9.65
N ARG A 403 9.28 26.43 -8.77
CA ARG A 403 8.30 27.07 -7.92
C ARG A 403 8.95 28.11 -7.02
N ARG A 404 8.42 29.33 -7.06
CA ARG A 404 8.87 30.45 -6.21
C ARG A 404 7.97 30.65 -4.99
N GLU A 405 6.70 30.25 -5.10
CA GLU A 405 5.71 30.38 -4.04
C GLU A 405 5.54 29.06 -3.29
N PRO A 406 5.91 28.99 -2.01
CA PRO A 406 5.79 27.78 -1.22
C PRO A 406 4.33 27.49 -0.86
N TYR A 407 3.99 26.22 -0.80
CA TYR A 407 2.73 25.75 -0.24
C TYR A 407 2.64 26.12 1.24
N GLN A 408 1.56 26.80 1.60
CA GLN A 408 1.27 27.12 3.00
C GLN A 408 0.30 26.08 3.56
N LEU A 409 0.77 25.31 4.54
CA LEU A 409 -0.10 24.43 5.31
C LEU A 409 -0.86 25.27 6.34
N HIS A 410 -2.16 25.01 6.46
CA HIS A 410 -3.03 25.77 7.34
C HIS A 410 -3.29 25.00 8.63
N GLN A 411 -3.41 25.72 9.73
CA GLN A 411 -3.87 25.13 10.98
C GLN A 411 -5.28 24.58 10.79
N ILE A 412 -5.50 23.35 11.30
CA ILE A 412 -6.85 22.80 11.34
C ILE A 412 -7.62 23.56 12.42
N THR A 413 -8.56 24.39 11.99
CA THR A 413 -9.48 25.08 12.89
C THR A 413 -10.35 24.04 13.59
N LYS A 414 -10.15 23.88 14.90
CA LYS A 414 -11.05 23.07 15.72
C LYS A 414 -12.41 23.76 15.76
N ARG A 415 -13.43 23.08 15.24
CA ARG A 415 -14.81 23.58 15.26
C ARG A 415 -15.30 23.65 16.71
N GLY A 416 -15.97 24.75 17.08
CA GLY A 416 -16.56 24.92 18.40
C GLY A 416 -17.58 23.83 18.72
N LYS A 417 -17.82 23.56 20.02
CA LYS A 417 -18.72 22.48 20.48
C LYS A 417 -20.13 22.61 19.86
N GLY A 418 -20.70 23.82 19.79
CA GLY A 418 -22.02 24.04 19.19
C GLY A 418 -22.09 23.71 17.69
N VAL A 419 -21.06 24.06 16.93
CA VAL A 419 -20.97 23.73 15.50
C VAL A 419 -20.93 22.20 15.29
N ASN A 420 -20.22 21.48 16.16
CA ASN A 420 -20.20 20.01 16.11
C ASN A 420 -21.57 19.39 16.44
N VAL A 421 -22.35 19.97 17.36
CA VAL A 421 -23.71 19.52 17.66
C VAL A 421 -24.62 19.68 16.44
N VAL A 422 -24.58 20.85 15.78
CA VAL A 422 -25.37 21.11 14.57
C VAL A 422 -24.98 20.14 13.44
N PHE A 423 -23.69 19.95 13.18
CA PHE A 423 -23.24 18.98 12.18
C PHE A 423 -23.59 17.54 12.56
N GLY A 424 -23.55 17.19 13.86
CA GLY A 424 -23.99 15.90 14.36
C GLY A 424 -25.48 15.65 14.10
N PHE A 425 -26.32 16.67 14.32
CA PHE A 425 -27.74 16.61 14.00
C PHE A 425 -27.97 16.39 12.50
N PHE A 426 -27.35 17.18 11.63
CA PHE A 426 -27.46 16.98 10.19
C PHE A 426 -26.97 15.59 9.76
N TYR A 427 -25.85 15.13 10.31
CA TYR A 427 -25.35 13.78 10.03
C TYR A 427 -26.34 12.70 10.47
N ALA A 428 -26.98 12.84 11.63
CA ALA A 428 -28.00 11.92 12.10
C ALA A 428 -29.23 11.92 11.18
N VAL A 429 -29.70 13.09 10.77
CA VAL A 429 -30.80 13.23 9.80
C VAL A 429 -30.45 12.53 8.49
N THR A 430 -29.27 12.76 7.94
CA THR A 430 -28.80 12.10 6.71
C THR A 430 -28.66 10.59 6.88
N PHE A 431 -28.19 10.13 8.04
CA PHE A 431 -28.12 8.71 8.37
C PHE A 431 -29.51 8.06 8.32
N PHE A 432 -30.49 8.63 9.04
CA PHE A 432 -31.86 8.10 9.04
C PHE A 432 -32.53 8.23 7.68
N LEU A 433 -32.27 9.30 6.93
CA LEU A 433 -32.79 9.47 5.57
C LEU A 433 -32.20 8.41 4.63
N SER A 434 -30.88 8.23 4.64
CA SER A 434 -30.19 7.28 3.74
C SER A 434 -30.66 5.84 3.97
N PHE A 435 -30.62 5.33 5.21
CA PHE A 435 -31.09 3.98 5.54
C PHE A 435 -32.62 3.86 5.49
N GLY A 436 -33.35 4.88 5.93
CA GLY A 436 -34.81 4.90 5.94
C GLY A 436 -35.41 4.79 4.55
N LEU A 437 -34.85 5.50 3.56
CA LEU A 437 -35.28 5.39 2.16
C LEU A 437 -35.07 3.97 1.60
N VAL A 438 -33.94 3.34 1.92
CA VAL A 438 -33.66 1.95 1.50
C VAL A 438 -34.63 0.98 2.17
N ILE A 439 -34.82 1.08 3.49
CA ILE A 439 -35.75 0.22 4.24
C ILE A 439 -37.18 0.39 3.71
N TRP A 440 -37.61 1.64 3.49
CA TRP A 440 -38.93 1.93 2.94
C TRP A 440 -39.13 1.28 1.57
N PHE A 441 -38.13 1.38 0.68
CA PHE A 441 -38.17 0.74 -0.64
C PHE A 441 -38.21 -0.78 -0.55
N LEU A 442 -37.39 -1.40 0.31
CA LEU A 442 -37.37 -2.85 0.49
C LEU A 442 -38.68 -3.38 1.09
N ASN A 443 -39.29 -2.65 2.02
CA ASN A 443 -40.61 -2.99 2.58
C ASN A 443 -41.71 -2.93 1.51
N LYS A 444 -41.64 -1.96 0.57
CA LYS A 444 -42.58 -1.88 -0.57
C LYS A 444 -42.46 -3.06 -1.52
N ILE A 445 -41.30 -3.70 -1.57
CA ILE A 445 -41.05 -4.93 -2.33
C ILE A 445 -41.16 -6.16 -1.40
N HIS A 446 -41.85 -6.06 -0.26
CA HIS A 446 -42.13 -7.17 0.65
C HIS A 446 -40.91 -7.99 1.10
N PHE A 447 -39.75 -7.35 1.29
CA PHE A 447 -38.62 -8.02 1.94
C PHE A 447 -38.94 -8.31 3.41
N ASN A 448 -38.62 -9.52 3.88
CA ASN A 448 -38.62 -9.83 5.32
C ASN A 448 -37.55 -8.98 6.03
N PHE A 449 -37.82 -8.60 7.28
CA PHE A 449 -36.89 -7.96 8.20
C PHE A 449 -35.48 -8.59 8.20
N VAL A 450 -35.37 -9.93 8.23
CA VAL A 450 -34.06 -10.60 8.20
C VAL A 450 -33.32 -10.31 6.90
N SER A 451 -34.00 -10.41 5.76
CA SER A 451 -33.44 -10.09 4.45
C SER A 451 -33.07 -8.60 4.31
N ILE A 452 -33.87 -7.70 4.90
CA ILE A 452 -33.54 -6.26 4.96
C ILE A 452 -32.24 -6.05 5.71
N LEU A 453 -32.10 -6.65 6.90
CA LEU A 453 -30.89 -6.50 7.71
C LEU A 453 -29.64 -6.98 6.97
N ILE A 454 -29.71 -8.14 6.32
CA ILE A 454 -28.59 -8.69 5.55
C ILE A 454 -28.33 -7.86 4.28
N PHE A 455 -29.38 -7.36 3.62
CA PHE A 455 -29.24 -6.45 2.48
C PHE A 455 -28.52 -5.16 2.88
N LEU A 456 -28.91 -4.53 3.99
CA LEU A 456 -28.26 -3.31 4.51
C LEU A 456 -26.78 -3.55 4.88
N PHE A 457 -26.48 -4.72 5.45
CA PHE A 457 -25.10 -5.14 5.73
C PHE A 457 -24.26 -5.19 4.44
N PHE A 458 -24.76 -5.85 3.40
CA PHE A 458 -24.07 -5.93 2.11
C PHE A 458 -24.01 -4.59 1.39
N LEU A 459 -25.07 -3.79 1.42
CA LEU A 459 -25.10 -2.43 0.88
C LEU A 459 -23.97 -1.59 1.49
N ALA A 460 -23.82 -1.62 2.81
CA ALA A 460 -22.77 -0.89 3.51
C ALA A 460 -21.37 -1.40 3.13
N LEU A 461 -21.13 -2.71 3.19
CA LEU A 461 -19.83 -3.30 2.84
C LEU A 461 -19.43 -3.03 1.38
N VAL A 462 -20.35 -3.25 0.44
CA VAL A 462 -20.10 -3.02 -0.99
C VAL A 462 -19.89 -1.55 -1.29
N SER A 463 -20.66 -0.65 -0.67
CA SER A 463 -20.43 0.79 -0.81
C SER A 463 -19.03 1.17 -0.34
N PHE A 464 -18.59 0.65 0.81
CA PHE A 464 -17.23 0.84 1.30
C PHE A 464 -16.17 0.28 0.33
N PHE A 465 -16.33 -0.97 -0.14
CA PHE A 465 -15.43 -1.56 -1.13
C PHE A 465 -15.38 -0.79 -2.45
N GLY A 466 -16.52 -0.30 -2.94
CA GLY A 466 -16.60 0.56 -4.12
C GLY A 466 -15.79 1.84 -3.93
N THR A 467 -15.85 2.49 -2.76
CA THR A 467 -14.99 3.65 -2.48
C THR A 467 -13.51 3.29 -2.40
N ARG A 468 -13.15 2.11 -1.88
CA ARG A 468 -11.76 1.62 -1.84
C ARG A 468 -11.22 1.35 -3.25
N ILE A 469 -12.01 0.74 -4.12
CA ILE A 469 -11.64 0.48 -5.52
C ILE A 469 -11.47 1.80 -6.28
N LYS A 470 -12.37 2.78 -6.07
CA LYS A 470 -12.24 4.14 -6.64
C LYS A 470 -10.94 4.84 -6.24
N LYS A 471 -10.35 4.55 -5.07
CA LYS A 471 -9.06 5.16 -4.66
C LYS A 471 -7.90 4.76 -5.57
N VAL A 472 -8.00 3.66 -6.32
CA VAL A 472 -6.96 3.22 -7.26
C VAL A 472 -6.65 4.30 -8.31
N THR A 473 -7.65 5.07 -8.74
CA THR A 473 -7.46 6.14 -9.74
C THR A 473 -6.91 7.43 -9.14
N LYS A 474 -7.19 7.70 -7.85
CA LYS A 474 -6.77 8.94 -7.14
C LYS A 474 -5.25 9.16 -7.17
N GLY A 475 -4.47 8.10 -7.27
CA GLY A 475 -3.00 8.16 -7.30
C GLY A 475 -2.40 8.87 -8.51
N MET A 476 -3.16 9.19 -9.56
CA MET A 476 -2.68 9.92 -10.74
C MET A 476 -3.36 11.27 -10.97
N PHE A 477 -4.20 11.73 -10.05
CA PHE A 477 -4.79 13.07 -10.14
C PHE A 477 -3.88 14.10 -9.47
N VAL A 478 -3.49 15.12 -10.24
CA VAL A 478 -2.80 16.32 -9.78
C VAL A 478 -3.81 17.43 -9.48
N VAL A 479 -4.88 17.50 -10.28
CA VAL A 479 -5.97 18.48 -10.14
C VAL A 479 -7.17 17.85 -9.45
N GLU A 480 -7.67 18.51 -8.40
CA GLU A 480 -8.98 18.18 -7.83
C GLU A 480 -10.09 18.71 -8.75
N HIS A 481 -11.02 17.84 -9.12
CA HIS A 481 -12.14 18.24 -9.97
C HIS A 481 -13.18 19.00 -9.16
N LYS A 482 -13.79 20.02 -9.80
CA LYS A 482 -14.97 20.68 -9.25
C LYS A 482 -16.11 19.66 -9.13
N GLU A 483 -16.69 19.57 -7.94
CA GLU A 483 -17.84 18.70 -7.69
C GLU A 483 -19.09 19.32 -8.33
N ASN A 484 -19.87 18.49 -9.03
CA ASN A 484 -21.18 18.90 -9.53
C ASN A 484 -22.21 18.82 -8.37
N ILE A 485 -23.24 19.67 -8.38
CA ILE A 485 -24.28 19.69 -7.33
C ILE A 485 -24.93 18.30 -7.14
N ILE A 486 -25.18 17.58 -8.25
CA ILE A 486 -25.73 16.21 -8.21
C ILE A 486 -24.77 15.25 -7.50
N ALA A 487 -23.46 15.37 -7.75
CA ALA A 487 -22.46 14.53 -7.10
C ALA A 487 -22.43 14.80 -5.59
N LEU A 488 -22.55 16.06 -5.18
CA LEU A 488 -22.61 16.44 -3.77
C LEU A 488 -23.83 15.84 -3.05
N ILE A 489 -25.01 15.83 -3.69
CA ILE A 489 -26.21 15.20 -3.12
C ILE A 489 -26.05 13.68 -2.98
N ILE A 490 -25.50 13.03 -4.01
CA ILE A 490 -25.23 11.58 -3.97
C ILE A 490 -24.23 11.26 -2.86
N ASP A 491 -23.12 12.00 -2.79
CA ASP A 491 -22.10 11.79 -1.76
C ASP A 491 -22.69 12.03 -0.36
N PHE A 492 -23.54 13.04 -0.19
CA PHE A 492 -24.24 13.32 1.06
C PHE A 492 -25.05 12.10 1.56
N LEU A 493 -25.83 11.46 0.69
CA LEU A 493 -26.63 10.27 1.05
C LEU A 493 -25.78 9.00 1.21
N PHE A 494 -24.69 8.85 0.44
CA PHE A 494 -23.83 7.66 0.48
C PHE A 494 -22.83 7.65 1.64
N ILE A 495 -22.41 8.82 2.14
CA ILE A 495 -21.41 8.93 3.22
C ILE A 495 -21.79 8.09 4.47
N PRO A 496 -23.02 8.17 5.02
CA PRO A 496 -23.42 7.35 6.17
C PRO A 496 -23.33 5.85 5.89
N VAL A 497 -23.77 5.41 4.71
CA VAL A 497 -23.72 4.00 4.27
C VAL A 497 -22.28 3.51 4.18
N VAL A 498 -21.39 4.30 3.58
CA VAL A 498 -19.95 4.01 3.47
C VAL A 498 -19.30 4.00 4.86
N ALA A 499 -19.69 4.89 5.77
CA ALA A 499 -19.16 4.95 7.13
C ALA A 499 -19.50 3.69 7.94
N VAL A 500 -20.74 3.19 7.83
CA VAL A 500 -21.14 1.90 8.42
C VAL A 500 -20.32 0.77 7.80
N GLY A 501 -20.16 0.75 6.48
CA GLY A 501 -19.35 -0.26 5.79
C GLY A 501 -17.90 -0.27 6.24
N LYS A 502 -17.29 0.91 6.43
CA LYS A 502 -15.95 1.07 6.99
C LYS A 502 -15.87 0.49 8.40
N TRP A 503 -16.82 0.85 9.26
CA TRP A 503 -16.89 0.37 10.64
C TRP A 503 -17.02 -1.16 10.70
N LEU A 504 -17.90 -1.73 9.88
CA LEU A 504 -18.06 -3.19 9.75
C LEU A 504 -16.73 -3.82 9.32
N ASN A 505 -16.11 -3.34 8.25
CA ASN A 505 -14.84 -3.87 7.78
C ASN A 505 -13.74 -3.82 8.85
N GLU A 506 -13.60 -2.73 9.61
CA GLU A 506 -12.60 -2.59 10.68
C GLU A 506 -12.84 -3.49 11.91
N LYS A 507 -14.10 -3.85 12.18
CA LYS A 507 -14.46 -4.79 13.26
C LYS A 507 -14.31 -6.24 12.80
N PHE A 508 -14.83 -6.57 11.62
CA PHE A 508 -14.81 -7.92 11.06
C PHE A 508 -13.45 -8.33 10.47
N SER A 509 -12.57 -7.39 10.06
CA SER A 509 -11.21 -7.73 9.58
C SER A 509 -10.32 -8.37 10.64
N ARG A 510 -10.67 -8.28 11.93
CA ARG A 510 -9.99 -9.00 13.01
C ARG A 510 -10.34 -10.49 13.04
N ILE A 511 -11.42 -10.86 12.36
CA ILE A 511 -11.98 -12.21 12.26
C ILE A 511 -11.85 -12.64 10.79
N ASN A 512 -10.66 -12.49 10.20
CA ASN A 512 -10.41 -13.07 8.89
C ASN A 512 -10.20 -14.59 9.05
N ILE A 513 -11.28 -15.31 9.39
CA ILE A 513 -11.29 -16.76 9.64
C ILE A 513 -10.64 -17.50 8.48
N PHE A 514 -10.87 -17.03 7.25
CA PHE A 514 -10.23 -17.60 6.06
C PHE A 514 -8.70 -17.49 6.08
N VAL A 515 -8.16 -16.33 6.48
CA VAL A 515 -6.70 -16.16 6.64
C VAL A 515 -6.16 -16.97 7.80
N PHE A 516 -6.91 -17.07 8.91
CA PHE A 516 -6.52 -17.94 10.03
C PHE A 516 -6.46 -19.42 9.61
N VAL A 517 -7.48 -19.91 8.90
CA VAL A 517 -7.51 -21.28 8.35
C VAL A 517 -6.34 -21.50 7.40
N LEU A 518 -6.07 -20.57 6.49
CA LEU A 518 -4.91 -20.64 5.60
C LEU A 518 -3.59 -20.68 6.39
N ASP A 519 -3.39 -19.80 7.37
CA ASP A 519 -2.17 -19.72 8.20
C ASP A 519 -1.90 -21.02 8.98
N PHE A 520 -2.91 -21.55 9.67
CA PHE A 520 -2.71 -22.60 10.67
C PHE A 520 -3.04 -24.00 10.15
N ILE A 521 -4.09 -24.14 9.35
CA ILE A 521 -4.57 -25.46 8.90
C ILE A 521 -3.86 -25.88 7.61
N ILE A 522 -3.58 -24.94 6.71
CA ILE A 522 -3.07 -25.27 5.37
C ILE A 522 -1.56 -24.97 5.26
N GLU A 523 -1.12 -23.77 5.61
CA GLU A 523 0.25 -23.31 5.35
C GLU A 523 1.31 -24.11 6.10
N ALA A 524 1.12 -24.33 7.41
CA ALA A 524 2.11 -25.02 8.22
C ALA A 524 2.32 -26.48 7.77
N PRO A 525 1.28 -27.32 7.58
CA PRO A 525 1.46 -28.67 7.03
C PRO A 525 2.03 -28.67 5.61
N PHE A 526 1.52 -27.79 4.73
CA PHE A 526 1.98 -27.70 3.35
C PHE A 526 3.49 -27.43 3.24
N LYS A 527 4.03 -26.57 4.10
CA LYS A 527 5.46 -26.22 4.10
C LYS A 527 6.36 -27.38 4.51
N ILE A 528 5.92 -28.20 5.46
CA ILE A 528 6.63 -29.43 5.85
C ILE A 528 6.71 -30.40 4.66
N PHE A 529 5.61 -30.60 3.93
CA PHE A 529 5.62 -31.45 2.73
C PHE A 529 6.56 -30.91 1.64
N VAL A 530 6.59 -29.59 1.45
CA VAL A 530 7.47 -28.91 0.49
C VAL A 530 8.95 -29.11 0.85
N GLU A 531 9.31 -29.06 2.13
CA GLU A 531 10.67 -29.32 2.61
C GLU A 531 11.08 -30.79 2.39
N ILE A 532 10.22 -31.74 2.78
CA ILE A 532 10.47 -33.17 2.56
C ILE A 532 10.67 -33.50 1.07
N ALA A 533 9.86 -32.89 0.20
CA ALA A 533 10.00 -33.06 -1.25
C ALA A 533 11.35 -32.53 -1.77
N GLU A 534 11.92 -31.49 -1.16
CA GLU A 534 13.21 -30.94 -1.54
C GLU A 534 14.36 -31.82 -1.08
N ASP A 535 14.33 -32.27 0.16
CA ASP A 535 15.33 -33.21 0.68
C ASP A 535 15.33 -34.51 -0.14
N TRP A 536 14.14 -34.98 -0.53
CA TRP A 536 13.99 -36.12 -1.44
C TRP A 536 14.61 -35.84 -2.82
N THR A 537 14.35 -34.66 -3.40
CA THR A 537 14.91 -34.28 -4.70
C THR A 537 16.44 -34.14 -4.65
N LYS A 538 16.96 -33.57 -3.56
CA LYS A 538 18.40 -33.42 -3.32
C LYS A 538 19.07 -34.78 -3.18
N TYR A 539 18.48 -35.67 -2.39
CA TYR A 539 18.93 -37.05 -2.24
C TYR A 539 18.96 -37.79 -3.58
N ILE A 540 17.92 -37.68 -4.41
CA ILE A 540 17.91 -38.29 -5.75
C ILE A 540 19.05 -37.75 -6.62
N ARG A 541 19.31 -36.43 -6.55
CA ARG A 541 20.39 -35.81 -7.33
C ARG A 541 21.76 -36.30 -6.88
N GLU A 542 22.01 -36.33 -5.57
CA GLU A 542 23.24 -36.87 -4.98
C GLU A 542 23.45 -38.33 -5.38
N ARG A 543 22.40 -39.17 -5.29
CA ARG A 543 22.46 -40.57 -5.75
C ARG A 543 22.73 -40.70 -7.23
N LYS A 544 22.19 -39.82 -8.07
CA LYS A 544 22.46 -39.83 -9.52
C LYS A 544 23.92 -39.45 -9.82
N GLU A 545 24.48 -38.49 -9.09
CA GLU A 545 25.89 -38.07 -9.19
C GLU A 545 26.85 -39.15 -8.65
N GLU A 546 26.43 -39.99 -7.70
CA GLU A 546 27.24 -41.14 -7.24
C GLU A 546 27.24 -42.31 -8.24
N ILE A 547 26.18 -42.45 -9.04
CA ILE A 547 26.00 -43.56 -10.00
C ILE A 547 26.57 -43.21 -11.40
N THR A 548 26.76 -41.91 -11.70
CA THR A 548 27.25 -41.42 -13.00
C THR A 548 28.67 -40.89 -12.85
#